data_AF-A0A6G3WXX3-F1
#
_entry.id   AF-A0A6G3WXX3-F1
#
_cell.length_a   1.000
_cell.length_b   1.000
_cell.length_c   1.000
_cell.angle_alpha   90.00
_cell.angle_beta   90.00
_cell.angle_gamma   90.00
#
_symmetry.space_group_name_H-M   'P 1'
#
loop_
_entity.id
_entity.type
_entity.pdbx_description
1 polymer ?
#
loop_
_entity_poly.entity_id
_entity_poly.type
_entity_poly.pdbx_seq_one_letter_code
_entity_poly.pdbx_strand_id
1 'polypeptide(L)' 'HRLPPADPARETRQIARLRQLAQSANLDPAFAEKLLNFIIAEVIRHHERIADEAGNGTVAGEPTRA' A
#
# COMPACT_ATOMS: atom_id res chain seq x y z
N HIS A 1 -4.93 11.02 -11.31
CA HIS A 1 -6.08 10.39 -10.63
C HIS A 1 -5.73 10.15 -9.16
N ARG A 2 -6.55 10.61 -8.19
CA ARG A 2 -6.42 10.24 -6.77
C ARG A 2 -7.08 8.87 -6.58
N LEU A 3 -6.29 7.82 -6.54
CA LEU A 3 -6.76 6.48 -6.19
C LEU A 3 -6.79 6.34 -4.66
N PRO A 4 -7.73 5.56 -4.11
CA PRO A 4 -7.72 5.25 -2.68
C PRO A 4 -6.47 4.43 -2.31
N PRO A 5 -5.93 4.61 -1.10
CA PRO A 5 -4.73 3.92 -0.64
C PRO A 5 -4.93 2.40 -0.51
N ALA A 6 -6.14 1.96 -0.17
CA ALA A 6 -6.52 0.55 -0.07
C ALA A 6 -7.38 0.10 -1.28
N ASP A 7 -7.22 -1.17 -1.67
CA ASP A 7 -8.03 -1.81 -2.72
C ASP A 7 -8.25 -3.28 -2.33
N PRO A 8 -9.35 -3.55 -1.62
CA PRO A 8 -9.62 -4.88 -1.07
C PRO A 8 -9.67 -5.99 -2.13
N ALA A 9 -10.13 -5.65 -3.35
CA ALA A 9 -10.22 -6.61 -4.44
C ALA A 9 -8.83 -6.99 -4.96
N ARG A 10 -7.91 -6.03 -5.05
CA ARG A 10 -6.50 -6.29 -5.40
C ARG A 10 -5.80 -7.08 -4.29
N GLU A 11 -5.99 -6.71 -3.03
CA GLU A 11 -5.38 -7.37 -1.87
C GLU A 11 -5.79 -8.85 -1.78
N THR A 12 -7.08 -9.14 -1.96
CA THR A 12 -7.60 -10.52 -1.98
C THR A 12 -6.92 -11.37 -3.06
N ARG A 13 -6.73 -10.84 -4.27
CA ARG A 13 -6.04 -11.54 -5.36
C ARG A 13 -4.55 -11.77 -5.04
N GLN A 14 -3.90 -10.81 -4.39
CA GLN A 14 -2.51 -10.94 -3.98
C GLN A 14 -2.33 -12.04 -2.92
N ILE A 15 -3.23 -12.13 -1.94
CA ILE A 15 -3.23 -13.19 -0.91
C ILE A 15 -3.40 -14.57 -1.56
N ALA A 16 -4.37 -14.73 -2.46
CA ALA A 16 -4.61 -15.99 -3.16
C ALA A 16 -3.38 -16.43 -3.98
N ARG A 17 -2.79 -15.50 -4.75
CA ARG A 17 -1.58 -15.78 -5.54
C ARG A 17 -0.40 -16.15 -4.66
N LEU A 18 -0.17 -15.44 -3.55
CA LEU A 18 0.96 -15.71 -2.67
C LEU A 18 0.84 -17.07 -1.98
N ARG A 19 -0.37 -17.46 -1.57
CA ARG A 19 -0.62 -18.81 -1.02
C ARG A 19 -0.26 -19.91 -2.01
N GLN A 20 -0.60 -19.74 -3.29
CA GLN A 20 -0.21 -20.71 -4.32
C GLN A 20 1.30 -20.75 -4.53
N LEU A 21 1.97 -19.58 -4.55
CA LEU A 21 3.43 -19.52 -4.67
C LEU A 21 4.13 -20.18 -3.48
N ALA A 22 3.66 -19.94 -2.26
CA ALA A 22 4.20 -20.55 -1.05
C ALA A 22 4.11 -22.08 -1.09
N GLN A 23 2.95 -22.62 -1.49
CA GLN A 23 2.76 -24.06 -1.70
C GLN A 23 3.74 -24.62 -2.73
N SER A 24 3.90 -23.95 -3.88
CA SER A 24 4.83 -24.39 -4.93
C SER A 24 6.31 -24.32 -4.54
N ALA A 25 6.66 -23.43 -3.61
CA ALA A 25 8.02 -23.22 -3.12
C ALA A 25 8.34 -24.03 -1.86
N ASN A 26 7.42 -24.89 -1.41
CA ASN A 26 7.53 -25.63 -0.15
C ASN A 26 7.76 -24.73 1.08
N LEU A 27 7.18 -23.52 1.04
CA LEU A 27 7.15 -22.56 2.12
C LEU A 27 5.82 -22.69 2.88
N ASP A 28 5.82 -22.50 4.19
CA ASP A 28 4.60 -22.50 5.00
C ASP A 28 3.60 -21.43 4.50
N PRO A 29 2.41 -21.83 4.00
CA PRO A 29 1.40 -20.89 3.52
C PRO A 29 0.89 -19.94 4.59
N ALA A 30 0.84 -20.37 5.86
CA ALA A 30 0.39 -19.53 6.97
C ALA A 30 1.42 -18.44 7.30
N PHE A 31 2.71 -18.78 7.23
CA PHE A 31 3.79 -17.81 7.35
C PHE A 31 3.77 -16.78 6.20
N ALA A 32 3.63 -17.25 4.96
CA ALA A 32 3.57 -16.38 3.79
C ALA A 32 2.41 -15.37 3.85
N GLU A 33 1.24 -15.81 4.29
CA GLU A 33 0.08 -14.94 4.49
C GLU A 33 0.31 -13.89 5.58
N LYS A 34 0.88 -14.28 6.73
CA LYS A 34 1.22 -13.33 7.81
C LYS A 34 2.20 -12.26 7.33
N LEU A 35 3.23 -12.65 6.59
CA LEU A 35 4.20 -11.72 6.01
C LEU A 35 3.54 -10.76 5.02
N LEU A 36 2.62 -11.26 4.18
CA LEU A 36 1.90 -10.40 3.24
C LEU A 36 0.99 -9.40 3.93
N ASN A 37 0.24 -9.83 4.94
CA ASN A 37 -0.62 -8.92 5.71
C ASN A 37 0.20 -7.80 6.36
N PHE A 38 1.39 -8.12 6.85
CA PHE A 38 2.34 -7.12 7.35
C PHE A 38 2.77 -6.13 6.26
N ILE A 39 3.16 -6.61 5.07
CA ILE A 39 3.55 -5.75 3.95
C ILE A 39 2.39 -4.87 3.47
N ILE A 40 1.17 -5.41 3.36
CA ILE A 40 -0.02 -4.66 2.95
C ILE A 40 -0.29 -3.51 3.91
N ALA A 41 -0.26 -3.77 5.22
CA ALA A 41 -0.45 -2.74 6.24
C ALA A 41 0.60 -1.63 6.13
N GLU A 42 1.86 -1.99 5.91
CA GLU A 42 2.95 -1.02 5.75
C GLU A 42 2.81 -0.18 4.47
N VAL A 43 2.40 -0.81 3.37
CA VAL A 43 2.15 -0.13 2.10
C VAL A 43 0.99 0.86 2.23
N ILE A 44 -0.11 0.49 2.90
CA ILE A 44 -1.25 1.38 3.14
C ILE A 44 -0.80 2.61 3.93
N ARG A 45 -0.09 2.41 5.05
CA ARG A 45 0.46 3.51 5.88
C ARG A 45 1.35 4.46 5.05
N HIS A 46 2.17 3.90 4.17
CA HIS A 46 3.04 4.72 3.32
C HIS A 46 2.25 5.53 2.29
N HIS A 47 1.18 4.97 1.72
CA HIS A 47 0.29 5.69 0.80
C HIS A 47 -0.47 6.82 1.50
N GLU A 48 -0.93 6.60 2.73
CA GLU A 48 -1.55 7.64 3.56
C GLU A 48 -0.58 8.80 3.78
N ARG A 49 0.67 8.52 4.20
CA ARG A 49 1.69 9.55 4.40
C ARG A 49 1.99 10.35 3.12
N ILE A 50 2.13 9.68 1.97
CA ILE A 50 2.34 10.37 0.68
C ILE A 50 1.12 11.23 0.31
N ALA A 51 -0.10 10.75 0.55
CA ALA A 51 -1.31 11.51 0.27
C ALA A 51 -1.41 12.76 1.16
N ASP A 52 -1.03 12.66 2.43
CA ASP A 52 -0.96 13.79 3.37
C ASP A 52 0.12 14.80 2.95
N GLU A 53 1.32 14.33 2.58
CA GLU A 53 2.41 15.17 2.07
C GLU A 53 2.03 15.87 0.76
N ALA A 54 1.37 15.16 -0.16
CA ALA A 54 0.87 15.72 -1.42
C ALA A 54 -0.28 16.72 -1.19
N GLY A 55 -1.07 16.56 -0.13
CA GLY A 55 -2.09 17.52 0.30
C GLY A 55 -1.49 18.80 0.88
N ASN A 56 -0.37 18.70 1.60
CA ASN A 56 0.29 19.81 2.28
C ASN A 56 1.30 20.59 1.42
N GLY A 57 1.76 20.04 0.29
CA GLY A 57 2.81 20.64 -0.56
C GLY A 57 2.39 21.83 -1.45
N THR A 58 1.18 22.38 -1.34
CA THR A 58 0.69 23.47 -2.23
C THR A 58 0.61 24.85 -1.56
N VAL A 59 0.91 25.00 -0.26
CA VAL A 59 0.70 26.30 0.44
C VAL A 59 1.93 27.22 0.50
N ALA A 60 3.06 26.86 -0.12
CA ALA A 60 4.28 27.69 -0.11
C ALA A 60 4.70 28.08 -1.54
N GLY A 61 3.92 28.96 -2.17
CA GLY A 61 4.23 29.56 -3.46
C GLY A 61 3.42 30.83 -3.67
N GLU A 62 3.89 31.92 -3.07
CA GLU A 62 3.69 33.37 -3.32
C GLU A 62 2.46 33.84 -4.14
N PRO A 63 1.82 34.94 -3.70
CA PRO A 63 2.30 36.24 -4.18
C PRO A 63 2.10 37.40 -3.21
N THR A 64 3.07 38.31 -3.11
CA THR A 64 2.78 39.75 -3.07
C THR A 64 3.95 40.52 -3.66
N ARG A 65 3.79 40.89 -4.93
CA ARG A 65 4.36 42.12 -5.46
C ARG A 65 3.76 43.31 -4.70
N ALA A 66 4.60 44.15 -4.12
CA ALA A 66 4.39 45.58 -3.96
C ALA A 66 5.76 46.26 -3.83
#